data_AF-A0A1Y4R8H0-F1
#
_entry.id   AF-A0A1Y4R8H0-F1
#
_cell.length_a   1.000
_cell.length_b   1.000
_cell.length_c   1.000
_cell.angle_alpha   90.00
_cell.angle_beta   90.00
_cell.angle_gamma   90.00
#
_symmetry.space_group_name_H-M   'P 1'
#
loop_
_entity.id
_entity.type
_entity.pdbx_description
1 polymer ?
#
loop_
_entity_poly.entity_id
_entity_poly.type
_entity_poly.pdbx_seq_one_letter_code
_entity_poly.pdbx_strand_id
1 'polypeptide(L)'
;MYIDDFFHSLTLLQPTYQFINEDFFRDKKYIQILSNDQMPLDIHIKTPAQNYLIYSDLHDLKHLYAYELDSLYHYINEISQFKITIPSTQAIYLEAGILEAIYLYDHLFKTSFKHYSSLLLPLFHLYHILIGHPYKNKEAYPHTYALPFLHQLYVTRFYYFIIQYCYFRFQCQQSHSLTHPYHFELLVENKLSQYLQLSPIHHIADLTYLNNQQLDDYIGQMLNAS
;
A
#
# COMPACT_ATOMS: atom_id res chain seq x y z
N MET A 1 -8.24 14.15 17.07
CA MET A 1 -7.46 14.99 16.12
C MET A 1 -7.53 14.25 14.79
N TYR A 2 -7.78 14.87 13.62
CA TYR A 2 -8.12 14.07 12.41
C TYR A 2 -7.02 13.04 12.05
N ILE A 3 -5.74 13.44 12.19
CA ILE A 3 -4.64 12.72 12.85
C ILE A 3 -4.89 11.27 13.30
N ASP A 4 -5.23 11.21 14.59
CA ASP A 4 -5.51 10.00 15.34
C ASP A 4 -6.71 9.27 14.76
N ASP A 5 -7.78 9.99 14.39
CA ASP A 5 -9.01 9.38 13.87
C ASP A 5 -8.73 8.60 12.57
N PHE A 6 -7.84 9.14 11.73
CA PHE A 6 -7.31 8.47 10.54
C PHE A 6 -6.55 7.19 10.89
N PHE A 7 -5.61 7.21 11.84
CA PHE A 7 -4.87 5.98 12.20
C PHE A 7 -5.80 4.90 12.77
N HIS A 8 -6.80 5.28 13.56
CA HIS A 8 -7.82 4.36 14.06
C HIS A 8 -8.69 3.78 12.95
N SER A 9 -8.83 4.48 11.81
CA SER A 9 -9.62 3.99 10.67
C SER A 9 -8.90 2.96 9.81
N LEU A 10 -7.56 2.85 9.92
CA LEU A 10 -6.74 1.92 9.14
C LEU A 10 -6.86 0.46 9.62
N THR A 11 -8.07 0.02 9.97
CA THR A 11 -8.36 -1.31 10.53
C THR A 11 -7.97 -2.43 9.59
N LEU A 12 -8.22 -2.26 8.28
CA LEU A 12 -7.84 -3.23 7.25
C LEU A 12 -6.33 -3.22 6.93
N LEU A 13 -5.59 -2.23 7.40
CA LEU A 13 -4.13 -2.28 7.32
C LEU A 13 -3.54 -2.97 8.55
N GLN A 14 -4.26 -3.19 9.66
CA GLN A 14 -3.65 -3.75 10.86
C GLN A 14 -3.00 -5.14 10.65
N PRO A 15 -1.89 -5.43 11.35
CA PRO A 15 -1.08 -6.65 11.17
C PRO A 15 -1.77 -7.96 11.60
N THR A 16 -3.09 -7.94 11.84
CA THR A 16 -3.89 -9.11 12.20
C THR A 16 -4.00 -10.13 11.08
N TYR A 17 -3.73 -9.73 9.84
CA TYR A 17 -3.69 -10.65 8.72
C TYR A 17 -2.27 -11.17 8.47
N GLN A 18 -2.05 -12.44 8.79
CA GLN A 18 -0.82 -13.18 8.50
C GLN A 18 -0.68 -13.42 6.99
N PHE A 19 -0.38 -12.37 6.24
CA PHE A 19 -0.06 -12.50 4.83
C PHE A 19 1.44 -12.69 4.64
N ILE A 20 1.79 -13.47 3.62
CA ILE A 20 3.15 -13.53 3.10
C ILE A 20 3.62 -12.12 2.73
N ASN A 21 4.73 -11.70 3.33
CA ASN A 21 5.41 -10.44 3.05
C ASN A 21 6.74 -10.71 2.33
N GLU A 22 7.53 -9.68 2.05
CA GLU A 22 8.84 -9.88 1.39
C GLU A 22 9.79 -10.80 2.16
N ASP A 23 9.75 -10.77 3.49
CA ASP A 23 10.58 -11.64 4.32
C ASP A 23 10.27 -13.12 4.08
N PHE A 24 9.00 -13.45 3.82
CA PHE A 24 8.61 -14.82 3.48
C PHE A 24 9.36 -15.35 2.26
N PHE A 25 9.63 -14.51 1.26
CA PHE A 25 10.24 -14.91 0.00
C PHE A 25 11.77 -14.87 0.00
N ARG A 26 12.40 -14.27 1.02
CA ARG A 26 13.85 -14.07 1.09
C ARG A 26 14.64 -15.34 0.81
N ASP A 27 14.14 -16.46 1.35
CA ASP A 27 14.81 -17.75 1.29
C ASP A 27 14.03 -18.75 0.41
N LYS A 28 13.25 -18.26 -0.57
CA LYS A 28 12.39 -19.09 -1.43
C LYS A 28 12.91 -19.17 -2.86
N LYS A 29 12.71 -20.32 -3.49
CA LYS A 29 13.06 -20.61 -4.89
C LYS A 29 11.88 -21.28 -5.61
N TYR A 30 11.91 -21.29 -6.93
CA TYR A 30 10.87 -21.88 -7.79
C TYR A 30 9.46 -21.38 -7.45
N ILE A 31 9.30 -20.06 -7.47
CA ILE A 31 8.03 -19.41 -7.13
C ILE A 31 7.11 -19.43 -8.35
N GLN A 32 5.93 -20.02 -8.20
CA GLN A 32 4.89 -20.04 -9.23
C GLN A 32 3.51 -19.94 -8.60
N ILE A 33 2.56 -19.32 -9.28
CA ILE A 33 1.15 -19.32 -8.88
C ILE A 33 0.43 -20.36 -9.73
N LEU A 34 -0.29 -21.27 -9.08
CA LEU A 34 -1.11 -22.29 -9.75
C LEU A 34 -2.51 -22.27 -9.16
N SER A 35 -3.50 -22.49 -10.03
CA SER A 35 -4.84 -22.82 -9.60
C SER A 35 -4.93 -24.31 -9.22
N ASN A 36 -5.92 -24.68 -8.41
CA ASN A 36 -6.08 -26.04 -7.88
C ASN A 36 -6.21 -27.12 -8.97
N ASP A 37 -6.81 -26.77 -10.11
CA ASP A 37 -6.93 -27.63 -11.30
C ASP A 37 -5.59 -27.85 -12.03
N GLN A 38 -4.58 -27.04 -11.74
CA GLN A 38 -3.24 -27.10 -12.34
C GLN A 38 -2.19 -27.69 -11.38
N MET A 39 -2.61 -28.12 -10.18
CA MET A 39 -1.71 -28.63 -9.14
C MET A 39 -1.03 -29.95 -9.55
N PRO A 40 0.31 -30.05 -9.42
CA PRO A 40 1.00 -31.32 -9.52
C PRO A 40 0.54 -32.30 -8.44
N LEU A 41 0.43 -33.59 -8.78
CA LEU A 41 -0.07 -34.64 -7.88
C LEU A 41 0.79 -34.82 -6.61
N ASP A 42 2.05 -34.38 -6.63
CA ASP A 42 3.04 -34.67 -5.58
C ASP A 42 3.20 -33.54 -4.54
N ILE A 43 2.35 -32.51 -4.55
CA ILE A 43 2.42 -31.42 -3.57
C ILE A 43 1.44 -31.67 -2.43
N HIS A 44 1.94 -31.70 -1.20
CA HIS A 44 1.06 -31.84 -0.03
C HIS A 44 0.34 -30.52 0.27
N ILE A 45 -0.95 -30.49 -0.07
CA ILE A 45 -1.87 -29.41 0.29
C ILE A 45 -2.45 -29.70 1.69
N LYS A 46 -2.32 -28.74 2.62
CA LYS A 46 -2.93 -28.82 3.96
C LYS A 46 -4.33 -28.23 4.02
N THR A 47 -4.57 -27.16 3.27
CA THR A 47 -5.83 -26.42 3.24
C THR A 47 -6.32 -26.30 1.80
N PRO A 48 -7.53 -26.77 1.48
CA PRO A 48 -8.11 -26.58 0.15
C PRO A 48 -8.35 -25.11 -0.18
N ALA A 49 -7.88 -24.68 -1.34
CA ALA A 49 -8.03 -23.35 -1.90
C ALA A 49 -8.13 -23.42 -3.43
N GLN A 50 -8.57 -22.33 -4.05
CA GLN A 50 -8.62 -22.16 -5.50
C GLN A 50 -7.24 -21.82 -6.06
N ASN A 51 -6.48 -20.96 -5.38
CA ASN A 51 -5.18 -20.49 -5.83
C ASN A 51 -4.10 -20.74 -4.79
N TYR A 52 -2.92 -21.15 -5.27
CA TYR A 52 -1.76 -21.42 -4.43
C TYR A 52 -0.51 -20.75 -4.98
N LEU A 53 0.32 -20.29 -4.05
CA LEU A 53 1.72 -20.01 -4.29
C LEU A 53 2.52 -21.29 -4.05
N ILE A 54 3.15 -21.78 -5.11
CA ILE A 54 4.11 -22.88 -5.07
C ILE A 54 5.51 -22.33 -4.92
N TYR A 55 6.28 -22.93 -4.02
CA TYR A 55 7.66 -22.56 -3.78
C TYR A 55 8.46 -23.75 -3.24
N SER A 56 9.78 -23.60 -3.25
CA SER A 56 10.73 -24.44 -2.52
C SER A 56 11.55 -23.57 -1.58
N ASP A 57 12.08 -24.15 -0.51
CA ASP A 57 13.04 -23.45 0.33
C ASP A 57 14.44 -23.48 -0.33
N LEU A 58 15.20 -22.39 -0.22
CA LEU A 58 16.57 -22.30 -0.76
C LEU A 58 17.44 -23.47 -0.29
N HIS A 59 17.24 -23.90 0.95
CA HIS A 59 17.99 -24.97 1.60
C HIS A 59 17.43 -26.37 1.31
N ASP A 60 16.25 -26.48 0.68
CA ASP A 60 15.61 -27.74 0.30
C ASP A 60 14.86 -27.61 -1.03
N LEU A 61 15.61 -27.74 -2.12
CA LEU A 61 15.07 -27.66 -3.49
C LEU A 61 14.33 -28.94 -3.93
N LYS A 62 14.30 -29.99 -3.09
CA LYS A 62 13.66 -31.27 -3.43
C LYS A 62 12.18 -31.28 -3.12
N HIS A 63 11.74 -30.44 -2.17
CA HIS A 63 10.36 -30.35 -1.75
C HIS A 63 9.70 -29.09 -2.29
N LEU A 64 8.47 -29.26 -2.77
CA LEU A 64 7.59 -28.16 -3.12
C LEU A 64 6.55 -27.99 -2.02
N TYR A 65 6.35 -26.74 -1.65
CA TYR A 65 5.38 -26.29 -0.67
C TYR A 65 4.30 -25.48 -1.36
N ALA A 66 3.10 -25.51 -0.79
CA ALA A 66 1.97 -24.72 -1.22
C ALA A 66 1.53 -23.78 -0.11
N TYR A 67 1.28 -22.52 -0.46
CA TYR A 67 0.63 -21.53 0.39
C TYR A 67 -0.67 -21.08 -0.27
N GLU A 68 -1.79 -21.19 0.44
CA GLU A 68 -3.10 -20.71 -0.05
C GLU A 68 -3.06 -19.19 -0.29
N LEU A 69 -3.60 -18.75 -1.43
CA LEU A 69 -3.73 -17.33 -1.74
C LEU A 69 -5.17 -16.79 -1.63
N ASP A 70 -6.18 -17.64 -1.45
CA ASP A 70 -7.59 -17.23 -1.45
C ASP A 70 -7.89 -16.19 -0.38
N SER A 71 -7.44 -16.41 0.86
CA SER A 71 -7.56 -15.44 1.95
C SER A 71 -6.92 -14.08 1.62
N LEU A 72 -5.79 -14.08 0.91
CA LEU A 72 -5.13 -12.84 0.47
C LEU A 72 -5.93 -12.15 -0.64
N TYR A 73 -6.43 -12.90 -1.63
CA TYR A 73 -7.26 -12.35 -2.70
C TYR A 73 -8.58 -11.78 -2.16
N HIS A 74 -9.19 -12.44 -1.17
CA HIS A 74 -10.38 -11.93 -0.50
C HIS A 74 -10.12 -10.59 0.16
N TYR A 75 -9.01 -10.47 0.89
CA TYR A 75 -8.58 -9.23 1.53
C TYR A 75 -8.29 -8.10 0.53
N ILE A 76 -7.56 -8.40 -0.56
CA ILE A 76 -7.31 -7.43 -1.62
C ILE A 76 -8.64 -6.94 -2.20
N ASN A 77 -9.58 -7.86 -2.46
CA ASN A 77 -10.90 -7.51 -2.95
C ASN A 77 -11.67 -6.63 -1.97
N GLU A 78 -11.68 -6.97 -0.67
CA GLU A 78 -12.34 -6.17 0.37
C GLU A 78 -11.79 -4.73 0.42
N ILE A 79 -10.47 -4.56 0.43
CA ILE A 79 -9.87 -3.22 0.45
C ILE A 79 -10.15 -2.46 -0.85
N SER A 80 -10.14 -3.15 -2.00
CA SER A 80 -10.37 -2.51 -3.30
C SER A 80 -11.77 -1.93 -3.46
N GLN A 81 -12.73 -2.30 -2.59
CA GLN A 81 -14.09 -1.77 -2.63
C GLN A 81 -14.19 -0.34 -2.09
N PHE A 82 -13.19 0.13 -1.34
CA PHE A 82 -13.17 1.50 -0.83
C PHE A 82 -12.95 2.47 -1.98
N LYS A 83 -13.82 3.46 -2.09
CA LYS A 83 -13.74 4.52 -3.09
C LYS A 83 -13.52 5.85 -2.39
N ILE A 84 -12.71 6.69 -3.01
CA ILE A 84 -12.58 8.08 -2.57
C ILE A 84 -13.94 8.76 -2.63
N THR A 85 -14.34 9.35 -1.50
CA THR A 85 -15.53 10.16 -1.33
C THR A 85 -15.12 11.44 -0.65
N ILE A 86 -15.49 12.58 -1.24
CA ILE A 86 -15.18 13.91 -0.69
C ILE A 86 -16.38 14.83 -0.82
N PRO A 87 -16.57 15.80 0.09
CA PRO A 87 -17.57 16.84 -0.09
C PRO A 87 -17.29 17.62 -1.37
N SER A 88 -18.32 17.88 -2.17
CA SER A 88 -18.19 18.62 -3.43
C SER A 88 -17.52 19.99 -3.28
N THR A 89 -17.74 20.67 -2.16
CA THR A 89 -17.13 21.96 -1.82
C THR A 89 -15.62 21.89 -1.57
N GLN A 90 -15.10 20.70 -1.28
CA GLN A 90 -13.69 20.46 -0.99
C GLN A 90 -12.98 19.73 -2.14
N ALA A 91 -13.67 19.43 -3.23
CA ALA A 91 -13.10 18.70 -4.37
C ALA A 91 -11.87 19.40 -4.97
N ILE A 92 -11.83 20.73 -4.93
CA ILE A 92 -10.67 21.53 -5.39
C ILE A 92 -9.40 21.27 -4.57
N TYR A 93 -9.51 20.74 -3.35
CA TYR A 93 -8.37 20.47 -2.47
C TYR A 93 -7.91 19.01 -2.51
N LEU A 94 -8.54 18.16 -3.33
CA LEU A 94 -8.23 16.73 -3.39
C LEU A 94 -6.75 16.48 -3.69
N GLU A 95 -6.17 17.21 -4.65
CA GLU A 95 -4.76 17.06 -5.00
C GLU A 95 -3.81 17.34 -3.83
N ALA A 96 -4.15 18.35 -3.02
CA ALA A 96 -3.40 18.65 -1.81
C ALA A 96 -3.56 17.54 -0.78
N GLY A 97 -4.78 17.03 -0.56
CA GLY A 97 -5.02 15.89 0.34
C GLY A 97 -4.26 14.63 -0.06
N ILE A 98 -4.15 14.35 -1.37
CA ILE A 98 -3.34 13.24 -1.89
C ILE A 98 -1.86 13.46 -1.60
N LEU A 99 -1.31 14.65 -1.86
CA LEU A 99 0.10 14.96 -1.55
C LEU A 99 0.40 14.87 -0.05
N GLU A 100 -0.49 15.37 0.79
CA GLU A 100 -0.40 15.26 2.26
C GLU A 100 -0.37 13.79 2.71
N ALA A 101 -1.23 12.95 2.14
CA ALA A 101 -1.25 11.51 2.44
C ALA A 101 0.08 10.83 2.02
N ILE A 102 0.59 11.15 0.83
CA ILE A 102 1.87 10.61 0.32
C ILE A 102 3.03 11.04 1.22
N TYR A 103 3.03 12.30 1.68
CA TYR A 103 4.02 12.81 2.60
C TYR A 103 4.01 12.08 3.94
N LEU A 104 2.82 11.91 4.56
CA LEU A 104 2.66 11.13 5.78
C LEU A 104 3.12 9.68 5.62
N TYR A 105 2.76 9.05 4.50
CA TYR A 105 3.15 7.68 4.16
C TYR A 105 4.68 7.53 4.13
N ASP A 106 5.39 8.44 3.46
CA ASP A 106 6.85 8.43 3.34
C ASP A 106 7.54 8.52 4.70
N HIS A 107 7.04 9.40 5.57
CA HIS A 107 7.57 9.55 6.93
C HIS A 107 7.30 8.32 7.80
N LEU A 108 6.11 7.73 7.73
CA LEU A 108 5.79 6.48 8.44
C LEU A 108 6.72 5.33 8.03
N PHE A 109 7.04 5.24 6.74
CA PHE A 109 7.99 4.26 6.22
C PHE A 109 9.41 4.51 6.76
N LYS A 110 9.93 5.73 6.62
CA LYS A 110 11.31 6.09 7.01
C LYS A 110 11.57 5.97 8.51
N THR A 111 10.59 6.34 9.33
CA THR A 111 10.72 6.31 10.80
C THR A 111 10.44 4.93 11.40
N SER A 112 10.16 3.91 10.57
CA SER A 112 9.87 2.54 11.01
C SER A 112 8.79 2.50 12.10
N PHE A 113 7.72 3.27 11.94
CA PHE A 113 6.64 3.32 12.93
C PHE A 113 6.07 1.90 13.13
N LYS A 114 6.34 1.33 14.31
CA LYS A 114 6.34 -0.12 14.60
C LYS A 114 5.04 -0.85 14.26
N HIS A 115 3.92 -0.13 14.12
CA HIS A 115 2.63 -0.71 13.81
C HIS A 115 2.34 -0.85 12.30
N TYR A 116 3.00 -0.07 11.45
CA TYR A 116 2.69 -0.06 10.01
C TYR A 116 3.85 -0.43 9.09
N SER A 117 5.07 -0.61 9.60
CA SER A 117 6.27 -0.83 8.78
C SER A 117 6.20 -2.05 7.84
N SER A 118 5.49 -3.12 8.22
CA SER A 118 5.31 -4.33 7.39
C SER A 118 4.28 -4.18 6.27
N LEU A 119 3.57 -3.05 6.22
CA LEU A 119 2.45 -2.80 5.30
C LEU A 119 2.80 -1.76 4.23
N LEU A 120 3.86 -1.01 4.49
CA LEU A 120 4.30 0.11 3.67
C LEU A 120 5.46 -0.34 2.77
N LEU A 121 5.44 0.12 1.54
CA LEU A 121 6.47 -0.11 0.54
C LEU A 121 7.14 1.24 0.23
N PRO A 122 8.47 1.32 0.02
CA PRO A 122 9.10 2.57 -0.41
C PRO A 122 8.35 3.22 -1.58
N LEU A 123 8.07 4.52 -1.50
CA LEU A 123 7.33 5.25 -2.52
C LEU A 123 7.93 5.11 -3.92
N PHE A 124 9.26 5.02 -4.02
CA PHE A 124 9.96 4.77 -5.28
C PHE A 124 9.55 3.42 -5.92
N HIS A 125 9.42 2.35 -5.12
CA HIS A 125 8.96 1.05 -5.64
C HIS A 125 7.48 1.08 -6.02
N LEU A 126 6.63 1.73 -5.21
CA LEU A 126 5.22 1.93 -5.56
C LEU A 126 5.06 2.63 -6.91
N TYR A 127 5.83 3.69 -7.14
CA TYR A 127 5.81 4.43 -8.40
C TYR A 127 6.14 3.51 -9.59
N HIS A 128 7.19 2.69 -9.49
CA HIS A 128 7.57 1.73 -10.53
C HIS A 128 6.51 0.66 -10.80
N ILE A 129 5.82 0.18 -9.75
CA ILE A 129 4.70 -0.75 -9.89
C ILE A 129 3.55 -0.07 -10.63
N LEU A 130 3.20 1.16 -10.28
CA LEU A 130 2.08 1.91 -10.86
C LEU A 130 2.27 2.23 -12.34
N ILE A 131 3.47 2.70 -12.74
CA ILE A 131 3.75 3.06 -14.14
C ILE A 131 4.06 1.86 -15.04
N GLY A 132 4.06 0.63 -14.48
CA GLY A 132 4.34 -0.59 -15.25
C GLY A 132 5.78 -0.73 -15.75
N HIS A 133 6.73 -0.01 -15.14
CA HIS A 133 8.15 -0.09 -15.49
C HIS A 133 8.95 -0.71 -14.33
N PRO A 134 9.02 -2.05 -14.23
CA PRO A 134 9.90 -2.70 -13.26
C PRO A 134 11.34 -2.24 -13.53
N TYR A 135 11.98 -1.75 -12.48
CA TYR A 135 13.31 -1.16 -12.56
C TYR A 135 14.31 -2.18 -13.12
N LYS A 136 15.14 -1.76 -14.09
CA LYS A 136 16.09 -2.66 -14.78
C LYS A 136 17.22 -3.17 -13.87
N ASN A 137 17.40 -2.59 -12.68
CA ASN A 137 18.44 -3.01 -11.76
C ASN A 137 17.88 -4.04 -10.76
N LYS A 138 18.26 -5.32 -10.94
CA LYS A 138 17.86 -6.45 -10.09
C LYS A 138 18.32 -6.29 -8.63
N GLU A 139 19.34 -5.48 -8.36
CA GLU A 139 19.87 -5.29 -7.00
C GLU A 139 19.03 -4.34 -6.13
N ALA A 140 18.25 -3.44 -6.75
CA ALA A 140 17.39 -2.48 -6.04
C ALA A 140 15.91 -2.87 -6.06
N TYR A 141 15.53 -3.88 -6.85
CA TYR A 141 14.15 -4.29 -7.05
C TYR A 141 14.01 -5.78 -6.71
N PRO A 142 13.60 -6.12 -5.48
CA PRO A 142 13.34 -7.48 -5.04
C PRO A 142 12.59 -8.30 -6.09
N HIS A 143 13.08 -9.52 -6.37
CA HIS A 143 12.45 -10.45 -7.31
C HIS A 143 10.99 -10.79 -6.96
N THR A 144 10.58 -10.52 -5.73
CA THR A 144 9.21 -10.62 -5.21
C THR A 144 8.28 -9.62 -5.87
N TYR A 145 8.76 -8.44 -6.26
CA TYR A 145 8.03 -7.45 -7.05
C TYR A 145 7.92 -7.81 -8.54
N ALA A 146 7.95 -9.10 -8.87
CA ALA A 146 7.46 -9.62 -10.15
C ALA A 146 6.14 -10.39 -9.96
N LEU A 147 5.72 -10.65 -8.71
CA LEU A 147 4.54 -11.43 -8.40
C LEU A 147 3.28 -10.54 -8.52
N PRO A 148 2.34 -10.85 -9.44
CA PRO A 148 1.20 -9.99 -9.71
C PRO A 148 0.32 -9.69 -8.49
N PHE A 149 0.12 -10.67 -7.59
CA PHE A 149 -0.70 -10.48 -6.40
C PHE A 149 -0.05 -9.53 -5.37
N LEU A 150 1.28 -9.50 -5.28
CA LEU A 150 1.97 -8.55 -4.40
C LEU A 150 1.84 -7.12 -4.94
N HIS A 151 1.91 -6.94 -6.26
CA HIS A 151 1.64 -5.62 -6.87
C HIS A 151 0.24 -5.13 -6.52
N GLN A 152 -0.75 -6.00 -6.73
CA GLN A 152 -2.13 -5.67 -6.41
C GLN A 152 -2.29 -5.34 -4.93
N LEU A 153 -1.69 -6.14 -4.04
CA LEU A 153 -1.67 -5.88 -2.60
C LEU A 153 -1.12 -4.49 -2.25
N TYR A 154 0.08 -4.16 -2.73
CA TYR A 154 0.75 -2.90 -2.38
C TYR A 154 0.00 -1.68 -2.93
N VAL A 155 -0.45 -1.74 -4.19
CA VAL A 155 -1.22 -0.66 -4.82
C VAL A 155 -2.54 -0.45 -4.10
N THR A 156 -3.28 -1.54 -3.83
CA THR A 156 -4.58 -1.46 -3.15
C THR A 156 -4.45 -0.91 -1.72
N ARG A 157 -3.42 -1.32 -0.97
CA ARG A 157 -3.13 -0.75 0.36
C ARG A 157 -2.77 0.73 0.30
N PHE A 158 -1.96 1.13 -0.69
CA PHE A 158 -1.57 2.53 -0.87
C PHE A 158 -2.77 3.42 -1.20
N TYR A 159 -3.65 2.99 -2.11
CA TYR A 159 -4.89 3.70 -2.40
C TYR A 159 -5.81 3.78 -1.18
N TYR A 160 -5.98 2.69 -0.44
CA TYR A 160 -6.78 2.70 0.77
C TYR A 160 -6.25 3.69 1.81
N PHE A 161 -4.93 3.74 2.00
CA PHE A 161 -4.30 4.72 2.90
C PHE A 161 -4.66 6.16 2.49
N ILE A 162 -4.52 6.49 1.21
CA ILE A 162 -4.84 7.84 0.69
C ILE A 162 -6.34 8.13 0.83
N ILE A 163 -7.20 7.17 0.51
CA ILE A 163 -8.66 7.30 0.62
C ILE A 163 -9.06 7.62 2.06
N GLN A 164 -8.53 6.84 3.02
CA GLN A 164 -8.80 7.05 4.44
C GLN A 164 -8.26 8.41 4.89
N TYR A 165 -7.04 8.78 4.51
CA TYR A 165 -6.47 10.08 4.88
C TYR A 165 -7.37 11.22 4.41
N CYS A 166 -7.73 11.24 3.12
CA CYS A 166 -8.61 12.24 2.54
C CYS A 166 -10.00 12.27 3.22
N TYR A 167 -10.56 11.11 3.56
CA TYR A 167 -11.85 11.01 4.24
C TYR A 167 -11.86 11.80 5.56
N PHE A 168 -10.84 11.60 6.40
CA PHE A 168 -10.71 12.30 7.69
C PHE A 168 -10.25 13.75 7.52
N ARG A 169 -9.31 14.00 6.61
CA ARG A 169 -8.78 15.35 6.30
C ARG A 169 -9.87 16.31 5.85
N PHE A 170 -10.85 15.82 5.09
CA PHE A 170 -11.97 16.61 4.56
C PHE A 170 -13.25 16.50 5.38
N GLN A 171 -13.21 15.76 6.51
CA GLN A 171 -14.35 15.58 7.42
C GLN A 171 -15.61 15.13 6.67
N CYS A 172 -15.51 14.06 5.89
CA CYS A 172 -16.57 13.58 5.01
C CYS A 172 -17.77 13.03 5.82
N GLN A 173 -18.66 13.91 6.28
CA GLN A 173 -19.89 13.53 6.97
C GLN A 173 -21.01 13.14 5.98
N GLN A 174 -21.90 12.24 6.41
CA GLN A 174 -23.02 11.73 5.59
C GLN A 174 -24.01 12.80 5.11
N SER A 175 -23.99 14.00 5.70
CA SER A 175 -24.88 15.13 5.36
C SER A 175 -24.42 15.94 4.14
N HIS A 176 -23.24 15.66 3.57
CA HIS A 176 -22.71 16.37 2.41
C HIS A 176 -23.01 15.65 1.09
N SER A 177 -23.18 16.42 0.01
CA SER A 177 -23.14 15.87 -1.35
C SER A 177 -21.72 15.36 -1.62
N LEU A 178 -21.56 14.04 -1.63
CA LEU A 178 -20.28 13.38 -1.86
C LEU A 178 -20.06 13.21 -3.37
N THR A 179 -18.86 13.54 -3.82
CA THR A 179 -18.44 13.27 -5.20
C THR A 179 -17.39 12.16 -5.23
N HIS A 180 -17.47 11.35 -6.27
CA HIS A 180 -16.42 10.43 -6.66
C HIS A 180 -15.60 11.09 -7.77
N PRO A 181 -14.39 11.61 -7.48
CA PRO A 181 -13.53 12.17 -8.51
C PRO A 181 -13.25 11.11 -9.60
N TYR A 182 -13.49 11.46 -10.85
CA TYR A 182 -13.09 10.64 -12.00
C TYR A 182 -11.55 10.58 -12.06
N HIS A 183 -11.00 9.41 -12.37
CA HIS A 183 -9.55 9.18 -12.55
C HIS A 183 -8.69 9.33 -11.29
N PHE A 184 -9.20 8.93 -10.12
CA PHE A 184 -8.44 8.97 -8.86
C PHE A 184 -7.06 8.29 -8.94
N GLU A 185 -6.97 7.13 -9.59
CA GLU A 185 -5.73 6.36 -9.74
C GLU A 185 -4.66 7.15 -10.50
N LEU A 186 -5.05 7.76 -11.63
CA LEU A 186 -4.15 8.61 -12.43
C LEU A 186 -3.71 9.85 -11.64
N LEU A 187 -4.61 10.41 -10.83
CA LEU A 187 -4.29 11.55 -9.99
C LEU A 187 -3.25 11.18 -8.92
N VAL A 188 -3.41 10.03 -8.26
CA VAL A 188 -2.44 9.51 -7.29
C VAL A 188 -1.08 9.27 -7.95
N GLU A 189 -1.05 8.65 -9.14
CA GLU A 189 0.18 8.43 -9.90
C GLU A 189 0.92 9.74 -10.20
N ASN A 190 0.20 10.74 -10.71
CA ASN A 190 0.75 12.06 -11.01
C ASN A 190 1.32 12.75 -9.75
N LYS A 191 0.59 12.67 -8.63
CA LYS A 191 1.02 13.30 -7.36
C LYS A 191 2.17 12.56 -6.71
N LEU A 192 2.23 11.24 -6.84
CA LEU A 192 3.38 10.45 -6.41
C LEU A 192 4.63 10.82 -7.21
N SER A 193 4.52 10.94 -8.53
CA SER A 193 5.62 11.41 -9.39
C SER A 193 6.10 12.81 -8.99
N GLN A 194 5.15 13.75 -8.80
CA GLN A 194 5.45 15.10 -8.34
C GLN A 194 6.19 15.10 -6.99
N TYR A 195 5.71 14.32 -6.01
CA TYR A 195 6.35 14.21 -4.70
C TYR A 195 7.78 13.67 -4.80
N LEU A 196 7.99 12.58 -5.55
CA LEU A 196 9.31 11.96 -5.70
C LEU A 196 10.34 12.89 -6.36
N GLN A 197 9.91 13.79 -7.25
CA GLN A 197 10.79 14.78 -7.89
C GLN A 197 11.21 15.92 -6.95
N LEU A 198 10.41 16.21 -5.92
CA LEU A 198 10.57 17.37 -5.04
C LEU A 198 11.02 17.00 -3.63
N SER A 199 10.97 15.72 -3.26
CA SER A 199 11.45 15.18 -1.98
C SER A 199 12.99 15.27 -1.87
N PRO A 200 13.57 15.58 -0.69
CA PRO A 200 12.91 15.78 0.60
C PRO A 200 12.28 17.17 0.75
N ILE A 201 11.09 17.23 1.36
CA ILE A 201 10.40 18.47 1.72
C ILE A 201 10.29 18.63 3.23
N HIS A 202 10.28 19.87 3.72
CA HIS A 202 10.25 20.17 5.15
C HIS A 202 8.84 20.47 5.65
N HIS A 203 8.05 21.21 4.87
CA HIS A 203 6.66 21.52 5.16
C HIS A 203 5.78 21.10 3.99
N ILE A 204 4.63 20.48 4.28
CA ILE A 204 3.75 20.03 3.19
C ILE A 204 3.16 21.21 2.40
N ALA A 205 3.05 22.37 3.05
CA ALA A 205 2.62 23.63 2.44
C ALA A 205 3.54 24.08 1.29
N ASP A 206 4.82 23.67 1.28
CA ASP A 206 5.77 23.97 0.20
C ASP A 206 5.36 23.29 -1.12
N LEU A 207 4.61 22.18 -1.04
CA LEU A 207 4.08 21.44 -2.19
C LEU A 207 2.63 21.80 -2.50
N THR A 208 1.80 21.95 -1.47
CA THR A 208 0.34 22.08 -1.64
C THR A 208 -0.13 23.53 -1.69
N TYR A 209 0.69 24.49 -1.25
CA TYR A 209 0.32 25.87 -0.98
C TYR A 209 -0.84 26.04 0.02
N LEU A 210 -1.17 24.97 0.76
CA LEU A 210 -2.19 24.95 1.80
C LEU A 210 -1.54 24.61 3.12
N ASN A 211 -1.81 25.43 4.14
CA ASN A 211 -1.28 25.17 5.46
C ASN A 211 -1.97 23.96 6.09
N ASN A 212 -1.17 23.01 6.59
CA ASN A 212 -1.63 21.90 7.40
C ASN A 212 -0.71 21.71 8.62
N GLN A 213 -0.78 22.68 9.54
CA GLN A 213 0.02 22.71 10.76
C GLN A 213 -0.09 21.42 11.57
N GLN A 214 -1.28 20.81 11.63
CA GLN A 214 -1.49 19.60 12.41
C GLN A 214 -0.68 18.41 11.86
N LEU A 215 -0.54 18.30 10.53
CA LEU A 215 0.31 17.29 9.90
C LEU A 215 1.80 17.59 10.15
N ASP A 216 2.22 18.83 9.91
CA ASP A 216 3.62 19.22 10.12
C ASP A 216 4.05 19.04 11.58
N ASP A 217 3.19 19.40 12.55
CA ASP A 217 3.44 19.19 13.98
C ASP A 217 3.58 17.70 14.31
N TYR A 218 2.71 16.85 13.73
CA TYR A 218 2.77 15.39 13.93
C TYR A 218 4.07 14.80 13.37
N ILE A 219 4.45 15.18 12.15
CA ILE A 219 5.72 14.75 11.53
C ILE A 219 6.92 15.25 12.34
N GLY A 220 6.90 16.49 12.81
CA GLY A 220 7.93 17.04 13.68
C GLY A 220 8.09 16.25 14.98
N GLN A 221 6.99 15.82 15.59
CA GLN A 221 7.03 14.95 16.77
C GLN A 221 7.62 13.57 16.46
N MET A 222 7.28 12.97 15.32
CA MET A 222 7.86 11.68 14.90
C MET A 222 9.37 11.76 14.69
N LEU A 223 9.85 12.80 14.01
CA LEU A 223 11.28 13.01 13.74
C LEU A 223 12.09 13.25 15.02
N ASN A 224 11.49 13.86 16.04
CA ASN A 224 12.14 14.08 17.34
C ASN A 224 12.13 12.84 18.24
N ALA A 225 11.29 11.84 17.94
CA ALA A 225 11.14 10.62 18.73
C ALA A 225 11.96 9.42 18.18
N SER A 226 12.47 9.51 16.95
CA SER A 226 13.33 8.53 16.28
C SER A 226 14.81 8.76 16.56
#